data_AF-A0A0A1UYQ2-F1
#
_entry.id   AF-A0A0A1UYQ2-F1
#
_cell.length_a   1.000
_cell.length_b   1.000
_cell.length_c   1.000
_cell.angle_alpha   90.00
_cell.angle_beta   90.00
_cell.angle_gamma   90.00
#
_symmetry.space_group_name_H-M   'P 1'
#
loop_
_entity.id
_entity.type
_entity.pdbx_description
1 polymer ?
#
loop_
_entity_poly.entity_id
_entity_poly.type
_entity_poly.pdbx_seq_one_letter_code
_entity_poly.pdbx_strand_id
1 'polypeptide(L)' 'MSNEADNTVPVQEIDEAEFQSGEPKAGDAWIKWNVKGGRDRTETRSIGVDHSLNGSPYIKAITIRSAPVTLHVWV' A
#
# COMPACT_ATOMS: atom_id res chain seq x y z
N MET A 1 18.86 -20.98 -3.68
CA MET A 1 18.25 -19.79 -4.31
C MET A 1 17.03 -19.45 -3.51
N SER A 2 17.07 -18.37 -2.74
CA SER A 2 15.93 -17.86 -1.98
C SER A 2 15.97 -16.34 -2.11
N ASN A 3 14.99 -15.80 -2.84
CA ASN A 3 14.87 -14.39 -3.18
C ASN A 3 14.48 -13.59 -1.93
N GLU A 4 15.46 -13.02 -1.25
CA GLU A 4 15.21 -11.96 -0.27
C GLU A 4 15.44 -10.60 -0.93
N ALA A 5 14.42 -9.75 -0.81
CA ALA A 5 14.46 -8.30 -0.94
C ALA A 5 14.52 -7.70 -2.35
N ASP A 6 13.42 -7.81 -3.10
CA ASP A 6 12.95 -6.70 -3.94
C ASP A 6 12.21 -5.65 -3.08
N ASN A 7 12.83 -5.27 -1.95
CA ASN A 7 12.34 -4.27 -0.99
C ASN A 7 13.13 -2.96 -1.10
N THR A 8 13.80 -2.72 -2.24
CA THR A 8 14.71 -1.58 -2.43
C THR A 8 14.02 -0.32 -2.94
N VAL A 9 12.73 -0.38 -3.29
CA VAL A 9 11.96 0.82 -3.63
C VAL A 9 11.62 1.58 -2.34
N PRO A 10 12.04 2.85 -2.19
CA PRO A 10 11.74 3.63 -0.99
C PRO A 10 10.24 3.68 -0.75
N VAL A 11 9.82 3.28 0.46
CA VAL A 11 8.46 3.53 0.94
C VAL A 11 8.30 5.03 1.11
N GLN A 12 7.41 5.66 0.36
CA GLN A 12 7.06 7.04 0.61
C GLN A 12 5.76 7.07 1.43
N GLU A 13 5.88 7.49 2.69
CA GLU A 13 4.70 7.91 3.47
C GLU A 13 4.11 9.16 2.80
N ILE A 14 2.82 9.09 2.50
CA ILE A 14 2.02 10.22 1.99
C ILE A 14 1.06 10.66 3.07
N ASP A 15 0.72 11.94 3.15
CA ASP A 15 -0.20 12.39 4.19
C ASP A 15 -1.66 12.03 3.88
N GLU A 16 -2.52 12.12 4.89
CA GLU A 16 -3.95 11.78 4.75
C GLU A 16 -4.67 12.69 3.76
N ALA A 17 -4.33 13.99 3.71
CA ALA A 17 -5.02 14.95 2.85
C ALA A 17 -4.71 14.67 1.37
N GLU A 18 -3.45 14.37 1.08
CA GLU A 18 -2.98 13.88 -0.22
C GLU A 18 -3.68 12.55 -0.55
N PHE A 19 -3.72 11.59 0.37
CA PHE A 19 -4.39 10.31 0.16
C PHE A 19 -5.87 10.46 -0.18
N GLN A 20 -6.58 11.44 0.37
CA GLN A 20 -8.02 11.65 0.13
C GLN A 20 -8.33 12.46 -1.13
N SER A 21 -7.53 13.48 -1.43
CA SER A 21 -7.83 14.43 -2.51
C SER A 21 -7.02 14.20 -3.79
N GLY A 22 -5.88 13.54 -3.68
CA GLY A 22 -4.98 13.28 -4.80
C GLY A 22 -5.32 12.01 -5.57
N GLU A 23 -4.49 11.73 -6.57
CA GLU A 23 -4.55 10.53 -7.39
C GLU A 23 -3.15 9.93 -7.53
N PRO A 24 -2.99 8.62 -7.35
CA PRO A 24 -1.73 7.93 -7.62
C PRO A 24 -1.38 7.98 -9.11
N LYS A 25 -0.08 8.06 -9.41
CA LYS A 25 0.42 8.05 -10.79
C LYS A 25 0.19 6.68 -11.44
N ALA A 26 0.19 6.66 -12.78
CA ALA A 26 0.14 5.39 -13.52
C ALA A 26 1.32 4.49 -13.14
N GLY A 27 1.02 3.26 -12.72
CA GLY A 27 2.01 2.31 -12.21
C GLY A 27 2.19 2.33 -10.68
N ASP A 28 1.60 3.30 -9.99
CA ASP A 28 1.62 3.39 -8.53
C ASP A 28 0.23 3.09 -7.93
N ALA A 29 0.25 2.53 -6.73
CA ALA A 29 -0.89 2.37 -5.85
C ALA A 29 -0.58 3.06 -4.51
N TRP A 30 -1.59 3.70 -3.95
CA TRP A 30 -1.59 4.21 -2.60
C TRP A 30 -2.33 3.25 -1.70
N ILE A 31 -1.71 2.88 -0.59
CA ILE A 31 -2.27 1.93 0.35
C ILE A 31 -2.43 2.65 1.68
N LYS A 32 -3.66 2.64 2.20
CA LYS A 32 -3.98 3.09 3.56
C LYS A 32 -4.47 1.91 4.39
N TRP A 33 -3.97 1.76 5.60
CA TRP A 33 -4.43 0.72 6.53
C TRP A 33 -4.43 1.22 7.95
N ASN A 34 -5.28 0.63 8.79
CA ASN A 34 -5.36 0.94 10.20
C ASN A 34 -5.04 -0.30 11.06
N VAL A 35 -4.21 -0.08 12.08
CA VAL A 35 -3.80 -1.11 13.03
C VAL A 35 -4.69 -1.03 14.27
N LYS A 36 -5.13 -2.16 14.85
CA LYS A 36 -5.90 -2.18 16.09
C LYS A 36 -5.11 -1.51 17.22
N GLY A 37 -5.65 -0.39 17.72
CA GLY A 37 -5.01 0.39 18.78
C GLY A 37 -3.85 1.28 18.29
N GLY A 38 -3.65 1.37 16.97
CA GLY A 38 -2.65 2.24 16.35
C GLY A 38 -3.28 3.37 15.54
N ARG A 39 -2.42 4.21 14.95
CA ARG A 39 -2.80 5.23 13.98
C ARG A 39 -2.97 4.63 12.58
N ASP A 40 -3.73 5.33 11.75
CA ASP A 40 -3.77 5.07 10.31
C ASP A 40 -2.37 5.25 9.70
N ARG A 41 -2.07 4.45 8.70
CA ARG A 41 -0.81 4.46 7.96
C ARG A 41 -1.12 4.52 6.47
N THR A 42 -0.26 5.19 5.73
CA THR A 42 -0.41 5.49 4.31
C THR A 42 0.95 5.34 3.65
N GLU A 43 0.98 4.70 2.48
CA GLU A 43 2.20 4.57 1.69
C GLU A 43 1.92 4.53 0.19
N THR A 44 2.96 4.80 -0.61
CA THR A 44 2.97 4.59 -2.06
C THR A 44 3.77 3.34 -2.43
N ARG A 45 3.25 2.54 -3.37
CA ARG A 45 3.86 1.32 -3.89
C ARG A 45 3.73 1.22 -5.40
N SER A 46 4.74 0.64 -6.04
CA SER A 46 4.63 0.21 -7.43
C SER A 46 3.67 -0.97 -7.55
N ILE A 47 2.83 -0.97 -8.59
CA ILE A 47 1.91 -2.05 -8.91
C ILE A 47 2.70 -3.27 -9.41
N GLY A 48 2.28 -4.47 -9.01
CA GLY A 48 2.90 -5.74 -9.42
C GLY A 48 4.01 -6.24 -8.48
N VAL A 49 4.20 -5.58 -7.34
CA VAL A 49 5.16 -5.97 -6.30
C VAL A 49 4.41 -6.49 -5.08
N ASP A 50 4.82 -7.65 -4.56
CA ASP A 50 4.29 -8.21 -3.31
C ASP A 50 4.79 -7.38 -2.12
N HIS A 51 3.88 -7.01 -1.21
CA HIS A 51 4.23 -6.19 -0.06
C HIS A 51 3.54 -6.65 1.23
N SER A 52 4.28 -6.62 2.34
CA SER A 52 3.78 -6.91 3.69
C SER A 52 3.57 -5.63 4.49
N LEU A 53 2.32 -5.34 4.85
CA LEU A 53 1.96 -4.15 5.61
C LEU A 53 2.49 -4.20 7.05
N ASN A 54 3.08 -3.10 7.50
CA ASN A 54 3.56 -2.96 8.87
C ASN A 54 2.39 -2.97 9.86
N GLY A 55 2.50 -3.72 10.96
CA GLY A 55 1.46 -3.82 12.01
C GLY A 55 0.57 -5.06 11.90
N SER A 56 0.89 -5.99 11.00
CA SER A 56 0.35 -7.35 11.00
C SER A 56 0.73 -8.08 12.31
N PRO A 57 -0.17 -8.86 12.94
CA PRO A 57 -1.46 -9.36 12.43
C PRO A 57 -2.71 -8.51 12.76
N TYR A 58 -2.57 -7.23 13.10
CA TYR A 58 -3.68 -6.43 13.65
C TYR A 58 -4.30 -5.41 12.72
N ILE A 59 -4.28 -5.69 11.41
CA ILE A 59 -4.89 -4.80 10.41
C ILE A 59 -6.41 -4.97 10.44
N LYS A 60 -7.13 -3.86 10.59
CA LYS A 60 -8.60 -3.87 10.64
C LYS A 60 -9.23 -3.63 9.27
N ALA A 61 -8.64 -2.73 8.49
CA ALA A 61 -9.10 -2.36 7.17
C ALA A 61 -7.90 -1.95 6.31
N ILE A 62 -8.06 -2.16 5.00
CA ILE A 62 -7.12 -1.75 3.96
C ILE A 62 -7.93 -1.01 2.91
N THR A 63 -7.45 0.15 2.50
CA THR A 63 -7.95 0.94 1.37
C THR A 63 -6.84 1.06 0.36
N ILE A 64 -7.10 0.69 -0.89
CA ILE A 64 -6.14 0.82 -1.99
C ILE A 64 -6.75 1.80 -3.00
N ARG A 65 -5.99 2.82 -3.36
CA ARG A 65 -6.27 3.70 -4.49
C ARG A 65 -5.19 3.47 -5.54
N SER A 66 -5.56 3.41 -6.80
CA SER A 66 -4.61 3.31 -7.92
C SER A 66 -5.14 4.12 -9.09
N ALA A 67 -4.26 4.42 -10.05
CA ALA A 67 -4.74 4.72 -11.39
C ALA A 67 -5.61 3.53 -11.88
N PRO A 68 -6.50 3.70 -12.87
CA PRO A 68 -7.31 2.61 -13.37
C PRO A 68 -6.45 1.39 -13.73
N VAL A 69 -6.67 0.25 -13.06
CA VAL A 69 -5.93 -1.00 -13.27
C VAL A 69 -6.87 -2.21 -13.23
N THR A 70 -6.42 -3.31 -13.83
CA THR A 70 -7.09 -4.62 -13.73
C THR A 70 -6.70 -5.30 -12.42
N LEU A 71 -7.66 -5.51 -11.52
CA LEU A 71 -7.45 -6.23 -10.25
C LEU A 71 -7.72 -7.73 -10.43
N HIS A 72 -6.75 -8.58 -10.06
CA HIS A 72 -6.92 -10.03 -10.01
C HIS A 72 -7.05 -10.48 -8.55
N VAL A 73 -8.19 -11.06 -8.18
CA VAL A 73 -8.43 -11.63 -6.84
C VAL A 73 -8.43 -13.15 -6.95
N TRP A 74 -7.61 -13.80 -6.13
CA TRP A 74 -7.53 -15.26 -6.04
C TRP A 74 -8.18 -15.73 -4.74
N VAL A 75 -8.89 -16.86 -4.81
CA VAL A 75 -9.57 -17.52 -3.67
C VAL A 75 -8.79 -18.75 -3.25
#